data_AF-A0A8C9KL22-F1
#
_entry.id   AF-A0A8C9KL22-F1
#
_cell.length_a   1.000
_cell.length_b   1.000
_cell.length_c   1.000
_cell.angle_alpha   90.00
_cell.angle_beta   90.00
_cell.angle_gamma   90.00
#
_symmetry.space_group_name_H-M   'P 1'
#
loop_
_entity.id
_entity.type
_entity.pdbx_description
1 polymer ?
#
loop_
_entity_poly.entity_id
_entity_poly.type
_entity_poly.pdbx_seq_one_letter_code
_entity_poly.pdbx_strand_id
1 'polypeptide(L)'
;MTQFLPPNLLALFAPRDPIPYLPPLEKLPHEKHHNQPYCGIAPYIREFEDPRDAPPPTRAETREERMERKRREKIERRQQEGTLTMIPMLRVMPSRLSLWLEW
;
A
#
# COMPACT_ATOMS: atom_id res chain seq x y z
N MET A 1 12.85 27.84 40.42
CA MET A 1 11.48 27.87 40.99
C MET A 1 11.42 27.96 42.53
N THR A 2 12.52 27.91 43.29
CA THR A 2 12.53 28.10 44.77
C THR A 2 13.38 29.30 45.21
N GLN A 3 13.69 30.23 44.30
CA GLN A 3 14.77 31.20 44.43
C GLN A 3 14.52 32.33 45.46
N PHE A 4 13.25 32.67 45.73
CA PHE A 4 12.89 33.78 46.62
C PHE A 4 11.94 33.33 47.73
N LEU A 5 12.33 32.28 48.44
CA LEU A 5 11.61 31.80 49.63
C LEU A 5 12.22 32.41 50.91
N PRO A 6 11.40 32.68 51.93
CA PRO A 6 11.89 33.06 53.25
C PRO A 6 12.77 31.94 53.83
N PRO A 7 13.78 32.28 54.67
CA PRO A 7 14.86 31.37 55.05
C PRO A 7 14.37 30.07 55.71
N ASN A 8 13.27 30.11 56.47
CA ASN A 8 12.66 28.92 57.08
C ASN A 8 12.17 27.89 56.05
N LEU A 9 11.60 28.37 54.93
CA LEU A 9 11.14 27.50 53.85
C LEU A 9 12.28 27.12 52.90
N LEU A 10 13.27 28.00 52.72
CA LEU A 10 14.45 27.72 51.90
C LEU A 10 15.29 26.58 52.46
N ALA A 11 15.39 26.46 53.79
CA ALA A 11 16.12 25.39 54.47
C ALA A 11 15.60 23.99 54.14
N LEU A 12 14.32 23.85 53.78
CA LEU A 12 13.73 22.56 53.38
C LEU A 12 14.29 22.04 52.04
N PHE A 13 14.90 22.91 51.25
CA PHE A 13 15.50 22.59 49.95
C PHE A 13 17.03 22.45 50.04
N ALA A 14 17.58 22.27 51.25
CA ALA A 14 18.99 21.96 51.42
C ALA A 14 19.34 20.63 50.70
N PRO A 15 20.54 20.54 50.10
CA PRO A 15 20.97 19.31 49.46
C PRO A 15 21.08 18.19 50.50
N ARG A 16 20.79 16.96 50.05
CA ARG A 16 21.06 15.75 50.84
C ARG A 16 22.56 15.43 50.81
N ASP A 17 22.98 14.57 51.73
CA ASP A 17 24.31 13.97 51.69
C ASP A 17 24.58 13.34 50.31
N PRO A 18 25.82 13.42 49.81
CA PRO A 18 26.18 12.85 48.52
C PRO A 18 25.93 11.35 48.52
N ILE A 19 25.42 10.84 47.40
CA ILE A 19 25.16 9.42 47.22
C ILE A 19 26.50 8.66 47.23
N PRO A 20 26.61 7.52 47.95
CA PRO A 20 27.81 6.69 47.90
C PRO A 20 28.07 6.23 46.46
N TYR A 21 29.34 6.27 46.06
CA TYR A 21 29.73 5.85 44.71
C TYR A 21 29.45 4.36 44.49
N LEU A 22 28.78 4.07 43.37
CA LEU A 22 28.65 2.73 42.83
C LEU A 22 29.21 2.72 41.41
N PRO A 23 29.96 1.68 41.03
CA PRO A 23 30.47 1.57 39.66
C PRO A 23 29.31 1.44 38.66
N PRO A 24 29.46 1.95 37.43
CA PRO A 24 28.49 1.73 36.37
C PRO A 24 28.22 0.23 36.12
N LEU A 25 26.96 -0.13 35.91
CA LEU A 25 26.54 -1.51 35.68
C LEU A 25 27.08 -2.06 34.35
N GLU A 26 27.08 -1.22 33.32
CA GLU A 26 27.54 -1.59 31.98
C GLU A 26 28.84 -0.87 31.64
N LYS A 27 29.67 -1.55 30.83
CA LYS A 27 30.85 -0.93 30.22
C LYS A 27 30.45 0.18 29.25
N LEU A 28 31.34 1.12 29.01
CA LEU A 28 31.11 2.17 28.01
C LEU A 28 30.91 1.53 26.62
N PRO A 29 30.11 2.15 25.71
CA PRO A 29 29.78 1.57 24.41
C PRO A 29 30.99 1.11 23.58
N HIS A 30 32.13 1.81 23.68
CA HIS A 30 33.36 1.47 22.96
C HIS A 30 34.21 0.39 23.64
N GLU A 31 33.94 0.08 24.91
CA GLU A 31 34.56 -1.01 25.67
C GLU A 31 33.69 -2.27 25.68
N LYS A 32 32.49 -2.20 25.11
CA LYS A 32 31.58 -3.34 24.98
C LYS A 32 32.16 -4.33 23.96
N HIS A 33 32.39 -5.55 24.40
CA HIS A 33 32.76 -6.64 23.52
C HIS A 33 31.51 -7.17 22.81
N HIS A 34 31.42 -6.96 21.49
CA HIS A 34 30.35 -7.51 20.67
C HIS A 34 30.67 -8.97 20.32
N ASN A 35 30.09 -9.92 21.08
CA ASN A 35 30.27 -11.36 20.85
C ASN A 35 29.84 -11.79 19.43
N GLN A 36 28.84 -11.09 18.86
CA GLN A 36 28.42 -11.23 17.48
C GLN A 36 28.30 -9.82 16.89
N PRO A 37 29.35 -9.32 16.21
CA PRO A 37 29.28 -8.04 15.54
C PRO A 37 28.30 -8.13 14.35
N TYR A 38 27.80 -6.97 13.92
CA TYR A 38 27.03 -6.90 12.68
C TYR A 38 27.85 -7.48 11.52
N CYS A 39 27.25 -8.40 10.78
CA CYS A 39 27.84 -9.01 9.61
C CYS A 39 27.12 -8.52 8.34
N GLY A 40 27.83 -8.57 7.20
CA GLY A 40 27.24 -8.24 5.91
C GLY A 40 26.26 -9.31 5.42
N ILE A 41 25.51 -8.98 4.37
CA ILE A 41 24.48 -9.85 3.80
C ILE A 41 25.01 -10.92 2.83
N ALA A 42 26.31 -10.90 2.50
CA ALA A 42 26.91 -11.78 1.50
C ALA A 42 26.60 -13.28 1.69
N PRO A 43 26.57 -13.83 2.92
CA PRO A 43 26.22 -15.23 3.13
C PRO A 43 24.79 -15.60 2.69
N TYR A 44 23.86 -14.64 2.69
CA TYR A 44 22.44 -14.86 2.42
C TYR A 44 22.09 -14.77 0.92
N ILE A 45 23.04 -14.37 0.07
CA ILE A 45 22.82 -14.27 -1.39
C ILE A 45 22.47 -15.65 -2.00
N ARG A 46 22.92 -16.74 -1.37
CA ARG A 46 22.60 -18.11 -1.80
C ARG A 46 21.12 -18.49 -1.64
N GLU A 47 20.36 -17.71 -0.87
CA GLU A 47 18.95 -17.98 -0.57
C GLU A 47 18.02 -17.35 -1.61
N PHE A 48 18.57 -16.57 -2.56
CA PHE A 48 17.80 -16.06 -3.69
C PHE A 48 17.44 -17.20 -4.66
N GLU A 49 16.24 -17.09 -5.22
CA GLU A 49 15.70 -18.04 -6.20
C GLU A 49 16.60 -18.10 -7.44
N ASP A 50 16.84 -19.31 -7.96
CA ASP A 50 17.60 -19.50 -9.18
C ASP A 50 16.81 -18.85 -10.34
N PRO A 51 17.43 -17.98 -11.17
CA PRO A 51 16.74 -17.36 -12.30
C PRO A 51 16.16 -18.36 -13.31
N ARG A 52 16.51 -19.65 -13.19
CA ARG A 52 15.97 -20.76 -13.97
C ARG A 52 14.65 -21.34 -13.41
N ASP A 53 14.42 -21.23 -12.11
CA ASP A 53 13.18 -21.67 -11.43
C ASP A 53 12.18 -20.52 -11.21
N ALA A 54 12.64 -19.28 -11.35
CA ALA A 54 11.77 -18.11 -11.28
C ALA A 54 10.65 -18.24 -12.34
N PRO A 55 9.37 -18.26 -11.94
CA PRO A 55 8.28 -18.25 -12.91
C PRO A 55 8.45 -17.02 -13.81
N PRO A 56 8.15 -17.14 -15.12
CA PRO A 56 8.27 -16.02 -16.04
C PRO A 56 7.55 -14.82 -15.40
N PRO A 57 8.19 -13.63 -15.37
CA PRO A 57 7.67 -12.49 -14.65
C PRO A 57 6.21 -12.32 -15.05
N THR A 58 5.31 -12.47 -14.08
CA THR A 58 3.88 -12.36 -14.33
C THR A 58 3.68 -10.97 -14.90
N ARG A 59 3.48 -10.89 -16.21
CA ARG A 59 3.25 -9.63 -16.88
C ARG A 59 1.91 -9.14 -16.37
N ALA A 60 1.95 -8.27 -15.37
CA ALA A 60 0.79 -7.46 -15.03
C ALA A 60 0.35 -6.77 -16.33
N GLU A 61 -0.96 -6.84 -16.62
CA GLU A 61 -1.56 -6.24 -17.81
C GLU A 61 -0.92 -4.88 -18.10
N THR A 62 -0.40 -4.70 -19.31
CA THR A 62 0.14 -3.41 -19.69
C THR A 62 -1.00 -2.38 -19.68
N ARG A 63 -0.66 -1.11 -19.41
CA ARG A 63 -1.65 -0.01 -19.38
C ARG A 63 -2.47 0.06 -20.68
N GLU A 64 -1.89 -0.37 -21.79
CA GLU A 64 -2.49 -0.44 -23.12
C GLU A 64 -3.59 -1.51 -23.23
N GLU A 65 -3.33 -2.73 -22.76
CA GLU A 65 -4.33 -3.82 -22.73
C GLU A 65 -5.55 -3.47 -21.85
N ARG A 66 -5.31 -2.77 -20.72
CA ARG A 66 -6.40 -2.24 -19.88
C ARG A 66 -7.27 -1.20 -20.60
N MET A 67 -6.64 -0.32 -21.38
CA MET A 67 -7.34 0.71 -22.14
C MET A 67 -8.15 0.10 -23.28
N GLU A 68 -7.63 -0.94 -23.94
CA GLU A 68 -8.30 -1.61 -25.05
C GLU A 68 -9.53 -2.40 -24.58
N ARG A 69 -9.42 -3.14 -23.46
CA ARG A 69 -10.58 -3.81 -22.84
C ARG A 69 -11.71 -2.82 -22.54
N LYS A 70 -11.37 -1.71 -21.89
CA LYS A 70 -12.34 -0.64 -21.58
C LYS A 70 -12.95 -0.01 -22.84
N ARG A 71 -12.21 0.06 -23.95
CA ARG A 71 -12.71 0.57 -25.24
C ARG A 71 -13.69 -0.39 -25.88
N ARG A 72 -13.37 -1.70 -25.90
CA ARG A 72 -14.24 -2.76 -26.46
C ARG A 72 -15.55 -2.87 -25.69
N GLU A 73 -15.49 -2.92 -24.36
CA GLU A 73 -16.70 -2.92 -23.50
C GLU A 73 -17.58 -1.69 -23.75
N LYS A 74 -16.98 -0.51 -23.96
CA LYS A 74 -17.73 0.73 -24.25
C LYS A 74 -18.37 0.70 -25.64
N ILE A 75 -17.75 0.04 -26.62
CA ILE A 75 -18.30 -0.10 -27.98
C ILE A 75 -19.46 -1.11 -27.94
N GLU A 76 -19.28 -2.25 -27.30
CA GLU A 76 -20.32 -3.28 -27.15
C GLU A 76 -21.52 -2.76 -26.38
N ARG A 77 -21.31 -2.02 -25.28
CA ARG A 77 -22.42 -1.40 -24.53
C ARG A 77 -23.21 -0.41 -25.38
N ARG A 78 -22.54 0.40 -26.21
CA ARG A 78 -23.22 1.31 -27.15
C ARG A 78 -23.95 0.57 -28.27
N GLN A 79 -23.41 -0.56 -28.75
CA GLN A 79 -24.09 -1.38 -29.75
C GLN A 79 -25.31 -2.09 -29.15
N GLN A 80 -25.22 -2.57 -27.91
CA GLN A 80 -26.37 -3.14 -27.19
C GLN A 80 -27.42 -2.07 -26.87
N GLU A 81 -27.02 -0.89 -26.38
CA GLU A 81 -27.95 0.24 -26.16
C GLU A 81 -28.59 0.73 -27.48
N GLY A 82 -27.82 0.80 -28.58
CA GLY A 82 -28.31 1.17 -29.91
C GLY A 82 -29.26 0.14 -30.53
N THR A 83 -28.98 -1.15 -30.34
CA THR A 83 -29.88 -2.22 -30.80
C THR A 83 -31.16 -2.27 -29.96
N LEU A 84 -31.06 -2.12 -28.63
CA LEU A 84 -32.24 -2.09 -27.73
C LEU A 84 -33.16 -0.89 -27.97
N THR A 85 -32.60 0.24 -28.43
CA THR A 85 -33.37 1.44 -28.81
C THR A 85 -33.97 1.37 -30.21
N MET A 86 -33.42 0.54 -31.11
CA MET A 86 -33.96 0.33 -32.45
C MET A 86 -35.03 -0.78 -32.53
N ILE A 87 -35.00 -1.75 -31.62
CA ILE A 87 -36.01 -2.82 -31.52
C ILE A 87 -37.44 -2.30 -31.28
N PRO A 88 -37.72 -1.30 -30.42
CA PRO A 88 -39.07 -0.76 -30.29
C PRO A 88 -39.46 0.13 -31.49
N MET A 89 -38.50 0.74 -32.19
CA MET A 89 -38.81 1.65 -33.32
C MET A 89 -39.32 0.89 -34.55
N LEU A 90 -38.80 -0.32 -34.83
CA LEU A 90 -39.34 -1.20 -35.87
C LEU A 90 -40.70 -1.82 -35.49
N ARG A 91 -41.03 -1.90 -34.20
CA ARG A 91 -42.31 -2.46 -33.72
C ARG A 91 -43.47 -1.44 -33.74
N VAL A 92 -43.18 -0.15 -33.96
CA VAL A 92 -44.16 0.95 -34.03
C VAL A 92 -44.32 1.51 -35.46
N MET A 93 -43.82 0.81 -36.49
CA MET A 93 -44.16 1.12 -37.88
C MET A 93 -45.36 0.26 -38.32
N PRO A 94 -46.55 0.85 -38.56
CA PRO A 94 -47.69 0.11 -39.08
C PRO A 94 -47.47 -0.17 -40.57
N SER A 95 -47.06 -1.40 -40.88
CA SER A 95 -46.95 -1.96 -42.23
C SER A 95 -48.33 -2.09 -42.87
N ARG A 96 -48.78 -1.02 -43.53
CA ARG A 96 -50.00 -0.97 -44.35
C ARG A 96 -49.78 -1.58 -45.74
N LEU A 97 -49.17 -2.78 -45.80
CA LEU A 97 -48.83 -3.49 -47.05
C LEU A 97 -49.07 -5.01 -46.95
N SER A 98 -50.10 -5.44 -46.21
CA SER A 98 -50.48 -6.85 -46.05
C SER A 98 -51.91 -7.14 -46.53
N LEU A 99 -52.39 -6.46 -47.58
CA LEU A 99 -53.79 -6.55 -48.02
C LEU A 99 -53.97 -6.63 -49.55
N TRP A 100 -53.01 -7.24 -50.25
CA TRP A 100 -53.08 -7.43 -51.71
C TRP A 100 -52.63 -8.84 -52.13
N LEU A 101 -53.03 -9.89 -51.40
CA LEU A 101 -52.85 -11.25 -51.89
C LEU A 101 -53.87 -12.27 -51.32
N GLU A 102 -55.13 -11.86 -51.19
CA GLU A 102 -56.28 -12.78 -51.13
C GLU A 102 -57.47 -12.06 -51.77
N TRP A 103 -57.70 -12.40 -53.05
CA TRP A 103 -58.80 -12.09 -53.99
C TRP A 103 -58.33 -11.55 -55.33
#